data_AF-A0A2D3VUJ0-F1
#
_entry.id   AF-A0A2D3VUJ0-F1
#
_cell.length_a   1.000
_cell.length_b   1.000
_cell.length_c   1.000
_cell.angle_alpha   90.00
_cell.angle_beta   90.00
_cell.angle_gamma   90.00
#
_symmetry.space_group_name_H-M   'P 1'
#
loop_
_entity.id
_entity.type
_entity.pdbx_description
1 polymer ?
#
loop_
_entity_poly.entity_id
_entity_poly.type
_entity_poly.pdbx_seq_one_letter_code
_entity_poly.pdbx_strand_id
1 'polypeptide(L)'
;MKLRHILLMITPALLLASGGSEGGPTDILPRTINFAIFAAIMYYLVAEPAKNFYFSRKAGIAEKLDSIQSKLKESNNAKEKAQKKVEEAKANAKSLIETSKKEAQLLSEKIIKETQNELANLDKAFQERTEIERRKMTREVVNNVLDQLFDGGSIALDKEELVTIVMKKVA
;
A
#
# COMPACT_ATOMS: atom_id res chain seq x y z
N MET A 1 -9.76 -26.56 -50.63
CA MET A 1 -8.59 -26.84 -51.51
C MET A 1 -8.06 -28.28 -51.40
N LYS A 2 -8.06 -28.92 -50.20
CA LYS A 2 -7.51 -30.27 -50.00
C LYS A 2 -8.17 -31.40 -50.82
N LEU A 3 -9.49 -31.34 -51.04
CA LEU A 3 -10.22 -32.40 -51.77
C LEU A 3 -9.83 -32.48 -53.26
N ARG A 4 -9.50 -31.34 -53.89
CA ARG A 4 -9.04 -31.29 -55.28
C ARG A 4 -7.66 -31.93 -55.48
N HIS A 5 -6.76 -31.77 -54.51
CA HIS A 5 -5.43 -32.39 -54.55
C HIS A 5 -5.48 -33.90 -54.27
N ILE A 6 -6.41 -34.34 -53.41
CA ILE A 6 -6.68 -35.78 -53.19
C ILE A 6 -7.27 -36.41 -54.44
N LEU A 7 -8.23 -35.74 -55.10
CA LEU A 7 -8.83 -36.20 -56.36
C LEU A 7 -7.79 -36.32 -57.49
N LEU A 8 -6.83 -35.38 -57.56
CA LEU A 8 -5.74 -35.37 -58.53
C LEU A 8 -4.67 -36.46 -58.26
N MET A 9 -4.54 -36.92 -57.02
CA MET A 9 -3.65 -38.03 -56.64
C MET A 9 -4.25 -39.42 -56.90
N ILE A 10 -5.58 -39.53 -56.92
CA ILE A 10 -6.30 -40.79 -57.14
C ILE A 10 -6.51 -41.06 -58.64
N THR A 11 -6.58 -40.01 -59.47
CA THR A 11 -6.77 -40.12 -60.93
C THR A 11 -5.71 -40.94 -61.68
N PRO A 12 -4.39 -40.84 -61.40
CA PRO A 12 -3.39 -41.69 -62.05
C PRO A 12 -3.52 -43.15 -61.63
N ALA A 13 -3.90 -43.43 -60.37
CA ALA A 13 -4.10 -44.79 -59.88
C ALA A 13 -5.31 -45.46 -60.54
N LEU A 14 -6.41 -44.72 -60.78
CA LEU A 14 -7.54 -45.23 -61.56
C LEU A 14 -7.20 -45.43 -63.04
N LEU A 15 -6.47 -44.50 -63.67
CA LEU A 15 -6.05 -44.63 -65.06
C LEU A 15 -5.15 -45.85 -65.27
N LEU A 16 -4.18 -46.08 -64.37
CA LEU A 16 -3.24 -47.21 -64.41
C LEU A 16 -3.91 -48.56 -64.05
N ALA A 17 -5.06 -48.53 -63.37
CA ALA A 17 -5.90 -49.69 -63.11
C ALA A 17 -6.86 -50.01 -64.28
N SER A 18 -7.32 -48.98 -65.02
CA SER A 18 -8.23 -49.14 -66.17
C SER A 18 -7.54 -49.43 -67.51
N GLY A 19 -6.22 -49.21 -67.62
CA GLY A 19 -5.43 -49.48 -68.82
C GLY A 19 -4.94 -50.93 -68.92
N GLY A 20 -5.83 -51.91 -68.84
CA GLY A 20 -5.46 -53.33 -68.87
C GLY A 20 -6.53 -54.20 -69.54
N SER A 21 -6.57 -54.20 -70.87
CA SER A 21 -7.36 -55.16 -71.64
C SER A 21 -6.59 -55.81 -72.80
N GLU A 22 -5.28 -56.01 -72.68
CA GLU A 22 -4.52 -56.93 -73.54
C GLU A 22 -3.16 -57.21 -72.87
N GLY A 23 -2.92 -58.46 -72.47
CA GLY A 23 -1.78 -58.84 -71.64
C GLY A 23 -0.72 -59.64 -72.42
N GLY A 24 0.55 -59.33 -72.15
CA GLY A 24 1.69 -60.20 -72.38
C GLY A 24 2.63 -60.26 -71.16
N PRO A 25 3.44 -61.32 -70.96
CA PRO A 25 4.34 -61.48 -69.79
C PRO A 25 5.43 -60.41 -69.66
N THR A 26 5.57 -59.52 -70.64
CA THR A 26 6.62 -58.50 -70.74
C THR A 26 6.23 -57.11 -70.21
N ASP A 27 4.98 -56.90 -69.78
CA ASP A 27 4.50 -55.57 -69.33
C ASP A 27 4.79 -55.22 -67.86
N ILE A 28 5.42 -56.12 -67.11
CA ILE A 28 5.72 -55.88 -65.69
C ILE A 28 6.78 -54.76 -65.53
N LEU A 29 7.76 -54.69 -66.44
CA LEU A 29 8.84 -53.70 -66.39
C LEU A 29 8.33 -52.25 -66.58
N PRO A 30 7.59 -51.89 -67.65
CA PRO A 30 7.05 -50.53 -67.81
C PRO A 30 6.06 -50.16 -66.69
N ARG A 31 5.28 -51.13 -66.18
CA ARG A 31 4.36 -50.89 -65.07
C ARG A 31 5.07 -50.60 -63.75
N THR A 32 6.19 -51.28 -63.48
CA THR A 32 7.02 -51.06 -62.30
C THR A 32 7.72 -49.69 -62.35
N ILE A 33 8.20 -49.28 -63.53
CA ILE A 33 8.78 -47.95 -63.73
C ILE A 33 7.73 -46.86 -63.50
N ASN A 34 6.52 -47.01 -64.04
CA ASN A 34 5.41 -46.07 -63.82
C ASN A 34 5.00 -46.01 -62.33
N PHE A 35 4.95 -47.16 -61.64
CA PHE A 35 4.70 -47.20 -60.21
C PHE A 35 5.81 -46.52 -59.40
N ALA A 36 7.08 -46.72 -59.77
CA ALA A 36 8.21 -46.06 -59.11
C ALA A 36 8.16 -44.53 -59.29
N ILE A 37 7.83 -44.05 -60.50
CA ILE A 37 7.63 -42.62 -60.77
C ILE A 37 6.46 -42.07 -59.95
N PHE A 38 5.33 -42.78 -59.91
CA PHE A 38 4.18 -42.39 -59.11
C PHE A 38 4.50 -42.37 -57.60
N ALA A 39 5.19 -43.39 -57.09
CA ALA A 39 5.63 -43.47 -55.71
C ALA A 39 6.60 -42.34 -55.34
N ALA A 40 7.51 -41.96 -56.25
CA ALA A 40 8.43 -40.84 -56.07
C ALA A 40 7.69 -39.49 -55.99
N ILE A 41 6.73 -39.25 -56.89
CA ILE A 41 5.90 -38.03 -56.89
C ILE A 41 5.00 -37.99 -55.65
N MET A 42 4.40 -39.12 -55.28
CA MET A 42 3.58 -39.25 -54.07
C MET A 42 4.42 -38.97 -52.80
N TYR A 43 5.61 -39.54 -52.72
CA TYR A 43 6.54 -39.30 -51.60
C TYR A 43 6.89 -37.81 -51.50
N TYR A 44 7.25 -37.17 -52.61
CA TYR A 44 7.58 -35.75 -52.62
C TYR A 44 6.42 -34.88 -52.12
N LEU A 45 5.19 -35.14 -52.56
CA LEU A 45 4.04 -34.33 -52.18
C LEU A 45 3.55 -34.60 -50.74
N VAL A 46 3.70 -35.82 -50.22
CA VAL A 46 3.18 -36.21 -48.89
C VAL A 46 4.22 -36.02 -47.79
N ALA A 47 5.51 -36.18 -48.07
CA ALA A 47 6.57 -36.14 -47.05
C ALA A 47 6.60 -34.80 -46.29
N GLU A 48 6.55 -33.68 -47.00
CA GLU A 48 6.57 -32.35 -46.39
C GLU A 48 5.33 -32.03 -45.52
N PRO A 49 4.08 -32.17 -46.00
CA PRO A 49 2.91 -31.88 -45.18
C PRO A 49 2.76 -32.88 -44.02
N ALA A 50 3.13 -34.14 -44.19
CA ALA A 50 3.14 -35.11 -43.10
C ALA A 50 4.15 -34.71 -42.02
N LYS A 51 5.40 -34.40 -42.43
CA LYS A 51 6.45 -33.94 -41.52
C LYS A 51 6.00 -32.68 -40.76
N ASN A 52 5.53 -31.66 -41.47
CA ASN A 52 5.08 -30.41 -40.87
C ASN A 52 3.90 -30.60 -39.91
N PHE A 53 2.97 -31.51 -40.21
CA PHE A 53 1.85 -31.83 -39.32
C PHE A 53 2.33 -32.42 -37.98
N TYR A 54 3.25 -33.39 -38.01
CA TYR A 54 3.80 -33.98 -36.79
C TYR A 54 4.64 -32.98 -35.98
N PHE A 55 5.50 -32.19 -36.64
CA PHE A 55 6.30 -31.17 -35.96
C PHE A 55 5.43 -30.05 -35.37
N SER A 56 4.44 -29.56 -36.10
CA SER A 56 3.49 -28.55 -35.61
C SER A 56 2.72 -29.03 -34.38
N ARG A 57 2.26 -30.29 -34.38
CA ARG A 57 1.60 -30.87 -33.20
C ARG A 57 2.54 -31.01 -32.00
N LYS A 58 3.77 -31.48 -32.21
CA LYS A 58 4.77 -31.56 -31.14
C LYS A 58 5.09 -30.18 -30.56
N ALA A 59 5.29 -29.19 -31.43
CA ALA A 59 5.52 -27.80 -31.02
C ALA A 59 4.35 -27.24 -30.21
N GLY A 60 3.11 -27.43 -30.66
CA GLY A 60 1.93 -26.96 -29.93
C GLY A 60 1.72 -27.65 -28.56
N ILE A 61 2.11 -28.92 -28.42
CA ILE A 61 2.09 -29.61 -27.12
C ILE A 61 3.18 -29.05 -26.20
N ALA A 62 4.39 -28.84 -26.73
CA ALA A 62 5.50 -28.27 -25.97
C ALA A 62 5.15 -26.86 -25.47
N GLU A 63 4.58 -26.00 -26.32
CA GLU A 63 4.14 -24.65 -25.96
C GLU A 63 3.02 -24.67 -24.89
N LYS A 64 2.07 -25.60 -24.99
CA LYS A 64 1.04 -25.77 -23.95
C LYS A 64 1.63 -26.21 -22.62
N LEU A 65 2.58 -27.15 -22.63
CA LEU A 65 3.25 -27.60 -21.40
C LEU A 65 4.11 -26.49 -20.79
N ASP A 66 4.82 -25.72 -21.60
CA ASP A 66 5.64 -24.61 -21.15
C ASP A 66 4.79 -23.49 -20.57
N SER A 67 3.70 -23.12 -21.23
CA SER A 67 2.76 -22.11 -20.72
C SER A 67 2.06 -22.55 -19.43
N ILE A 68 1.72 -23.84 -19.27
CA ILE A 68 1.17 -24.37 -18.02
C ILE A 68 2.21 -24.31 -16.90
N GLN A 69 3.45 -24.73 -17.17
CA GLN A 69 4.53 -24.66 -16.17
C GLN A 69 4.83 -23.22 -15.76
N SER A 70 4.87 -22.30 -16.72
CA SER A 70 5.06 -20.87 -16.48
C SER A 70 3.93 -20.31 -15.62
N LYS A 71 2.67 -20.57 -15.98
CA LYS A 71 1.50 -20.15 -15.19
C LYS A 71 1.47 -20.74 -13.79
N LEU A 72 1.85 -22.02 -13.64
CA LEU A 72 1.92 -22.67 -12.34
C LEU A 72 3.01 -22.04 -11.46
N LYS A 73 4.18 -21.77 -12.04
CA LYS A 73 5.29 -21.09 -11.36
C LYS A 73 4.90 -19.66 -10.96
N GLU A 74 4.26 -18.92 -11.86
CA GLU A 74 3.78 -17.57 -11.59
C GLU A 74 2.72 -17.55 -10.48
N SER A 75 1.76 -18.48 -10.53
CA SER A 75 0.72 -18.61 -9.49
C SER A 75 1.29 -18.97 -8.13
N ASN A 76 2.24 -19.92 -8.08
CA ASN A 76 2.92 -20.28 -6.84
C ASN A 76 3.75 -19.11 -6.27
N ASN A 77 4.49 -18.40 -7.13
CA ASN A 77 5.24 -17.21 -6.73
C ASN A 77 4.30 -16.09 -6.23
N ALA A 78 3.16 -15.88 -6.88
CA ALA A 78 2.17 -14.90 -6.46
C ALA A 78 1.56 -15.28 -5.10
N LYS A 79 1.26 -16.57 -4.88
CA LYS A 79 0.79 -17.09 -3.60
C LYS A 79 1.81 -16.87 -2.49
N GLU A 80 3.08 -17.23 -2.72
CA GLU A 80 4.15 -17.04 -1.72
C GLU A 80 4.35 -15.56 -1.38
N LYS A 81 4.37 -14.68 -2.39
CA LYS A 81 4.45 -13.23 -2.18
C LYS A 81 3.26 -12.69 -1.38
N ALA A 82 2.05 -13.17 -1.67
CA ALA A 82 0.84 -12.78 -0.94
C ALA A 82 0.91 -13.25 0.53
N GLN A 83 1.35 -14.49 0.78
CA GLN A 83 1.54 -15.02 2.13
C GLN A 83 2.58 -14.21 2.91
N LYS A 84 3.74 -13.92 2.33
CA LYS A 84 4.76 -13.06 2.96
C LYS A 84 4.21 -11.68 3.30
N LYS A 85 3.48 -11.04 2.38
CA LYS A 85 2.83 -9.75 2.64
C LYS A 85 1.82 -9.82 3.80
N VAL A 86 1.06 -10.90 3.91
CA VAL A 86 0.11 -11.09 5.03
C VAL A 86 0.86 -11.26 6.35
N GLU A 87 1.94 -12.01 6.37
CA GLU A 87 2.78 -12.19 7.56
C GLU A 87 3.45 -10.89 7.99
N GLU A 88 4.03 -10.14 7.05
CA GLU A 88 4.60 -8.81 7.29
C GLU A 88 3.54 -7.83 7.79
N ALA A 89 2.35 -7.79 7.17
CA ALA A 89 1.26 -6.93 7.62
C ALA A 89 0.80 -7.29 9.04
N LYS A 90 0.76 -8.58 9.39
CA LYS A 90 0.41 -9.04 10.74
C LYS A 90 1.48 -8.67 11.77
N ALA A 91 2.76 -8.79 11.42
CA ALA A 91 3.86 -8.37 12.28
C ALA A 91 3.84 -6.84 12.50
N ASN A 92 3.65 -6.07 11.43
CA ASN A 92 3.53 -4.61 11.49
C ASN A 92 2.31 -4.18 12.32
N ALA A 93 1.16 -4.83 12.17
CA ALA A 93 -0.02 -4.53 12.97
C ALA A 93 0.21 -4.77 14.47
N LYS A 94 0.88 -5.87 14.84
CA LYS A 94 1.25 -6.12 16.24
C LYS A 94 2.20 -5.05 16.79
N SER A 95 3.26 -4.74 16.03
CA SER A 95 4.22 -3.69 16.40
C SER A 95 3.54 -2.33 16.54
N LEU A 96 2.60 -2.00 15.65
CA LEU A 96 1.83 -0.76 15.72
C LEU A 96 0.97 -0.69 16.97
N ILE A 97 0.25 -1.76 17.32
CA ILE A 97 -0.57 -1.80 18.55
C ILE A 97 0.31 -1.64 19.79
N GLU A 98 1.46 -2.30 19.85
CA GLU A 98 2.39 -2.16 20.98
C GLU A 98 2.95 -0.73 21.08
N THR A 99 3.33 -0.14 19.94
CA THR A 99 3.86 1.23 19.88
C THR A 99 2.78 2.24 20.28
N SER A 100 1.57 2.15 19.74
CA SER A 100 0.46 3.03 20.09
C SER A 100 0.07 2.92 21.56
N LYS A 101 0.15 1.73 22.18
CA LYS A 101 -0.07 1.59 23.62
C LYS A 101 0.98 2.33 24.44
N LYS A 102 2.26 2.21 24.07
CA LYS A 102 3.35 2.93 24.73
C LYS A 102 3.21 4.44 24.54
N GLU A 103 2.89 4.88 23.33
CA GLU A 103 2.65 6.30 23.04
C GLU A 103 1.46 6.86 23.82
N ALA A 104 0.37 6.10 23.94
CA ALA A 104 -0.79 6.50 24.74
C ALA A 104 -0.44 6.65 26.23
N GLN A 105 0.37 5.73 26.78
CA GLN A 105 0.87 5.83 28.15
C GLN A 105 1.77 7.07 28.33
N LEU A 106 2.75 7.26 27.45
CA LEU A 106 3.64 8.43 27.50
C LEU A 106 2.87 9.75 27.35
N LEU A 107 1.87 9.80 26.48
CA LEU A 107 1.02 10.98 26.30
C LEU A 107 0.19 11.24 27.56
N SER A 108 -0.39 10.19 28.16
CA SER A 108 -1.14 10.32 29.41
C SER A 108 -0.25 10.84 30.54
N GLU A 109 0.94 10.28 30.72
CA GLU A 109 1.90 10.74 31.72
C GLU A 109 2.33 12.19 31.48
N LYS A 110 2.57 12.55 30.22
CA LYS A 110 2.89 13.93 29.83
C LYS A 110 1.78 14.90 30.17
N ILE A 111 0.52 14.56 29.83
CA ILE A 111 -0.65 15.39 30.14
C ILE A 111 -0.78 15.56 31.65
N ILE A 112 -0.68 14.49 32.44
CA ILE A 112 -0.77 14.56 33.91
C ILE A 112 0.30 15.51 34.46
N LYS A 113 1.55 15.39 33.99
CA LYS A 113 2.65 16.24 34.44
C LYS A 113 2.46 17.70 34.03
N GLU A 114 2.00 17.96 32.81
CA GLU A 114 1.70 19.30 32.31
C GLU A 114 0.56 19.93 33.12
N THR A 115 -0.54 19.20 33.35
CA THR A 115 -1.66 19.67 34.17
C THR A 115 -1.25 19.93 35.62
N GLN A 116 -0.40 19.09 36.22
CA GLN A 116 0.12 19.34 37.58
C GLN A 116 0.95 20.62 37.65
N ASN A 117 1.82 20.85 36.66
CA ASN A 117 2.60 22.09 36.57
C ASN A 117 1.70 23.31 36.37
N GLU A 118 0.67 23.18 35.53
CA GLU A 118 -0.28 24.26 35.26
C GLU A 118 -1.11 24.59 36.50
N LEU A 119 -1.58 23.59 37.26
CA LEU A 119 -2.23 23.77 38.55
C LEU A 119 -1.33 24.48 39.56
N ALA A 120 -0.07 24.04 39.70
CA ALA A 120 0.88 24.68 40.60
C ALA A 120 1.14 26.15 40.24
N ASN A 121 1.23 26.45 38.93
CA ASN A 121 1.37 27.82 38.45
C ASN A 121 0.11 28.65 38.70
N LEU A 122 -1.07 28.06 38.52
CA LEU A 122 -2.36 28.70 38.78
C LEU A 122 -2.51 29.04 40.26
N ASP A 123 -2.20 28.11 41.16
CA ASP A 123 -2.23 28.32 42.61
C ASP A 123 -1.29 29.45 43.03
N LYS A 124 -0.07 29.46 42.49
CA LYS A 124 0.89 30.54 42.76
C LYS A 124 0.37 31.89 42.27
N ALA A 125 -0.15 31.96 41.05
CA ALA A 125 -0.74 33.17 40.51
C ALA A 125 -1.95 33.65 41.32
N PHE A 126 -2.78 32.73 41.81
CA PHE A 126 -3.93 33.03 42.65
C PHE A 126 -3.51 33.59 44.01
N GLN A 127 -2.47 33.02 44.64
CA GLN A 127 -1.91 33.53 45.89
C GLN A 127 -1.34 34.95 45.71
N GLU A 128 -0.58 35.19 44.65
CA GLU A 128 -0.03 36.51 44.33
C GLU A 128 -1.14 37.54 44.10
N ARG A 129 -2.21 37.18 43.37
CA ARG A 129 -3.39 38.05 43.18
C ARG A 129 -4.10 38.36 44.48
N THR A 130 -4.34 37.35 45.30
CA THR A 130 -4.98 37.47 46.61
C THR A 130 -4.19 38.42 47.51
N GLU A 131 -2.87 38.31 47.53
CA GLU A 131 -2.01 39.18 48.33
C GLU A 131 -2.07 40.64 47.86
N ILE A 132 -2.06 40.87 46.54
CA ILE A 132 -2.22 42.20 45.96
C ILE A 132 -3.58 42.81 46.32
N GLU A 133 -4.67 42.06 46.21
CA GLU A 133 -6.01 42.52 46.60
C GLU A 133 -6.11 42.80 48.10
N ARG A 134 -5.56 41.94 48.95
CA ARG A 134 -5.53 42.16 50.40
C ARG A 134 -4.81 43.45 50.76
N ARG A 135 -3.68 43.73 50.11
CA ARG A 135 -2.94 44.99 50.29
C ARG A 135 -3.75 46.20 49.82
N LYS A 136 -4.46 46.11 48.69
CA LYS A 136 -5.36 47.18 48.21
C LYS A 136 -6.51 47.43 49.18
N MET A 137 -7.20 46.36 49.61
CA MET A 137 -8.32 46.44 50.55
C MET A 137 -7.88 47.03 51.89
N THR A 138 -6.71 46.64 52.40
CA THR A 138 -6.15 47.22 53.65
C THR A 138 -5.94 48.72 53.51
N ARG A 139 -5.36 49.17 52.38
CA ARG A 139 -5.15 50.61 52.12
C ARG A 139 -6.48 51.36 52.01
N GLU A 140 -7.45 50.78 51.32
CA GLU A 140 -8.77 51.37 51.15
C GLU A 140 -9.52 51.48 52.48
N VAL A 141 -9.51 50.44 53.31
CA VAL A 141 -10.10 50.47 54.66
C VAL A 141 -9.40 51.50 55.55
N VAL A 142 -8.06 51.56 55.54
CA VAL A 142 -7.32 52.57 56.31
C VAL A 142 -7.69 53.98 55.86
N ASN A 143 -7.75 54.24 54.55
CA ASN A 143 -8.18 55.53 54.03
C ASN A 143 -9.61 55.88 54.48
N ASN A 144 -10.57 54.96 54.31
CA ASN A 144 -11.96 55.18 54.73
C ASN A 144 -12.09 55.44 56.24
N VAL A 145 -11.32 54.74 57.07
CA VAL A 145 -11.32 54.96 58.53
C VAL A 145 -10.69 56.31 58.87
N LEU A 146 -9.59 56.69 58.22
CA LEU A 146 -8.99 58.02 58.38
C LEU A 146 -9.99 59.10 57.99
N ASP A 147 -10.61 59.00 56.81
CA ASP A 147 -11.62 59.93 56.33
C ASP A 147 -12.80 60.05 57.31
N GLN A 148 -13.30 58.93 57.84
CA GLN A 148 -14.34 58.95 58.89
C GLN A 148 -13.88 59.60 60.20
N LEU A 149 -12.63 59.41 60.62
CA LEU A 149 -12.09 60.06 61.82
C LEU A 149 -11.91 61.57 61.63
N PHE A 150 -11.56 62.00 60.41
CA PHE A 150 -11.48 63.40 60.02
C PHE A 150 -12.86 64.05 59.91
N ASP A 151 -13.84 63.38 59.31
CA ASP A 151 -15.22 63.87 59.16
C ASP A 151 -16.03 63.81 60.48
N GLY A 152 -15.76 62.82 61.34
CA GLY A 152 -16.41 62.62 62.63
C GLY A 152 -15.98 63.60 63.73
N GLY A 153 -15.03 64.51 63.44
CA GLY A 153 -14.68 65.64 64.30
C GLY A 153 -13.96 65.29 65.62
N SER A 154 -13.43 64.08 65.80
CA SER A 154 -12.74 63.69 67.06
C SER A 154 -11.25 64.05 67.09
N ILE A 155 -10.71 64.63 66.04
CA ILE A 155 -9.34 65.13 65.99
C ILE A 155 -9.38 66.56 65.45
N ALA A 156 -9.39 67.53 66.36
CA ALA A 156 -9.03 68.91 66.04
C ALA A 156 -7.51 68.93 65.77
N LEU A 157 -7.10 68.57 64.56
CA LEU A 157 -5.73 68.76 64.10
C LEU A 157 -5.52 70.25 63.88
N ASP A 158 -5.03 70.90 64.93
CA ASP A 158 -4.65 72.30 64.89
C ASP A 158 -3.49 72.47 63.90
N LYS A 159 -3.69 73.34 62.92
CA LYS A 159 -2.79 73.50 61.75
C LYS A 159 -1.37 73.91 62.16
N GLU A 160 -1.18 74.44 63.36
CA GLU A 160 0.11 74.85 63.91
C GLU A 160 0.99 73.66 64.36
N GLU A 161 0.39 72.55 64.82
CA GLU A 161 1.13 71.38 65.30
C GLU A 161 1.73 70.55 64.15
N LEU A 162 1.03 70.47 63.01
CA LEU A 162 1.49 69.80 61.79
C LEU A 162 2.72 70.48 61.17
N VAL A 163 2.75 71.82 61.16
CA VAL A 163 3.90 72.58 60.61
C VAL A 163 5.14 72.41 61.49
N THR A 164 4.96 72.34 62.81
CA THR A 164 6.07 72.20 63.77
C THR A 164 6.70 70.81 63.71
N ILE A 165 5.89 69.75 63.52
CA ILE A 165 6.37 68.37 63.38
C ILE A 165 7.16 68.17 62.08
N VAL A 166 6.73 68.80 60.97
CA VAL A 166 7.45 68.75 59.70
C VAL A 166 8.77 69.52 59.79
N MET A 167 8.77 70.69 60.43
CA MET A 167 9.99 71.50 60.61
C MET A 167 11.02 70.85 61.54
N LYS A 168 10.59 70.06 62.54
CA LYS A 168 11.50 69.38 63.49
C LYS A 168 12.13 68.09 62.94
N LYS A 169 11.58 67.50 61.87
CA LYS A 169 12.10 66.28 61.25
C LYS A 169 13.10 66.55 60.11
N VAL A 170 13.19 67.81 59.66
CA VAL A 170 14.09 68.28 58.59
C VAL A 170 15.34 68.97 59.16
N ALA A 171 15.43 69.14 60.48
CA ALA A 171 16.64 69.55 61.20
C ALA A 171 17.31 68.35 61.89
#